data_AF-A0A819KTN8-F1
#
_entry.id   AF-A0A819KTN8-F1
#
_cell.length_a   1.000
_cell.length_b   1.000
_cell.length_c   1.000
_cell.angle_alpha   90.00
_cell.angle_beta   90.00
_cell.angle_gamma   90.00
#
_symmetry.space_group_name_H-M   'P 1'
#
loop_
_entity.id
_entity.type
_entity.pdbx_description
1 polymer ?
#
loop_
_entity_poly.entity_id
_entity_poly.type
_entity_poly.pdbx_seq_one_letter_code
_entity_poly.pdbx_strand_id
1 'polypeptide(L)'
;MSNLRKQILSKSLPPIGPSSSIRNYTLIEWNIYFNDKRYITMDKNTFCLYSRNTNDNLSPIFWAVLSQAVTNLLQCQCIAIDIRGHEETKTTDENDLSIETLTNNVCQILHNLFNEDNISSIFLIGHSMGGALAVYIAKECSSMINALCVIDVVESSALESLNSMQCFLSSRSKQFSTQEKAIEYIVRSGQVRNVESACVSIVGQIQPMINTPSNETDSSIFPTAYQTYFLSCKSPKLLLLADVDRLDRDLTVGQMQGKFQMHVVP
;
A
#
# COMPACT_ATOMS: atom_id res chain seq x y z
N MET A 1 -3.75 31.07 -20.02
CA MET A 1 -4.05 29.64 -19.71
C MET A 1 -4.92 29.09 -20.82
N SER A 2 -4.53 27.99 -21.48
CA SER A 2 -5.29 27.44 -22.62
C SER A 2 -6.53 26.66 -22.17
N ASN A 3 -7.56 26.64 -23.04
CA ASN A 3 -8.86 26.03 -22.75
C ASN A 3 -8.80 24.51 -22.47
N LEU A 4 -7.72 23.81 -22.86
CA LEU A 4 -7.50 22.40 -22.57
C LEU A 4 -7.55 22.06 -21.07
N ARG A 5 -6.94 22.90 -20.20
CA ARG A 5 -6.91 22.63 -18.75
C ARG A 5 -8.29 22.72 -18.07
N LYS A 6 -9.29 23.35 -18.69
CA LYS A 6 -10.65 23.44 -18.13
C LYS A 6 -11.51 22.20 -18.42
N GLN A 7 -11.21 21.41 -19.46
CA GLN A 7 -11.97 20.20 -19.78
C GLN A 7 -11.63 19.01 -18.85
N ILE A 8 -10.43 18.97 -18.28
CA ILE A 8 -10.01 17.91 -17.35
C ILE A 8 -10.76 18.00 -15.99
N LEU A 9 -11.35 19.17 -15.68
CA LEU A 9 -12.09 19.43 -14.43
C LEU A 9 -13.61 19.19 -14.53
N SER A 10 -14.12 18.63 -15.63
CA SER A 10 -15.54 18.23 -15.71
C SER A 10 -15.80 16.93 -14.95
N LYS A 11 -16.90 16.87 -14.18
CA LYS A 11 -17.33 15.73 -13.33
C LYS A 11 -17.74 14.45 -14.09
N SER A 12 -17.31 14.28 -15.34
CA SER A 12 -17.67 13.17 -16.22
C SER A 12 -16.49 12.22 -16.41
N LEU A 13 -16.76 10.92 -16.40
CA LEU A 13 -15.79 9.88 -16.77
C LEU A 13 -15.12 10.23 -18.11
N PRO A 14 -13.79 10.04 -18.26
CA PRO A 14 -13.09 10.35 -19.51
C PRO A 14 -13.70 9.54 -20.67
N PRO A 15 -13.83 10.11 -21.88
CA PRO A 15 -14.60 9.52 -22.97
C PRO A 15 -14.06 8.14 -23.37
N ILE A 16 -14.96 7.27 -23.85
CA ILE A 16 -14.61 5.91 -24.29
C ILE A 16 -13.77 6.01 -25.56
N GLY A 17 -12.48 5.66 -25.47
CA GLY A 17 -11.60 5.53 -26.63
C GLY A 17 -12.00 4.35 -27.52
N PRO A 18 -11.73 4.39 -28.83
CA PRO A 18 -12.24 3.42 -29.80
C PRO A 18 -11.43 2.10 -29.83
N SER A 19 -11.30 1.44 -28.69
CA SER A 19 -11.16 -0.03 -28.61
C SER A 19 -11.28 -0.47 -27.14
N SER A 20 -12.35 -1.18 -26.81
CA SER A 20 -12.41 -1.95 -25.58
C SER A 20 -13.17 -3.25 -25.85
N SER A 21 -12.44 -4.36 -25.79
CA SER A 21 -13.02 -5.60 -25.28
C SER A 21 -13.82 -5.27 -24.02
N ILE A 22 -15.02 -5.85 -23.88
CA ILE A 22 -15.89 -5.56 -22.74
C ILE A 22 -15.14 -5.96 -21.46
N ARG A 23 -14.65 -4.96 -20.73
CA ARG A 23 -13.92 -5.17 -19.48
C ARG A 23 -14.93 -5.58 -18.42
N ASN A 24 -14.70 -6.73 -17.79
CA ASN A 24 -15.50 -7.15 -16.67
C ASN A 24 -15.08 -6.38 -15.41
N TYR A 25 -16.05 -5.75 -14.73
CA TYR A 25 -15.86 -5.02 -13.48
C TYR A 25 -16.63 -5.64 -12.31
N THR A 26 -17.08 -6.90 -12.44
CA THR A 26 -17.63 -7.66 -11.31
C THR A 26 -16.62 -7.75 -10.17
N LEU A 27 -17.08 -7.57 -8.94
CA LEU A 27 -16.29 -7.71 -7.72
C LEU A 27 -15.65 -9.10 -7.64
N ILE A 28 -14.40 -9.18 -7.18
CA ILE A 28 -13.73 -10.43 -6.87
C ILE A 28 -13.50 -10.49 -5.36
N GLU A 29 -14.05 -11.52 -4.73
CA GLU A 29 -13.98 -11.70 -3.28
C GLU A 29 -12.55 -11.93 -2.78
N TRP A 30 -12.28 -11.42 -1.57
CA TRP A 30 -10.97 -11.56 -0.93
C TRP A 30 -10.56 -13.02 -0.74
N ASN A 31 -11.47 -14.00 -0.73
CA ASN A 31 -11.16 -15.43 -0.59
C ASN A 31 -10.86 -16.14 -1.91
N ILE A 32 -11.16 -15.53 -3.07
CA ILE A 32 -10.51 -15.84 -4.37
C ILE A 32 -9.09 -15.27 -4.37
N TYR A 33 -8.82 -14.40 -3.40
CA TYR A 33 -7.49 -14.01 -3.02
C TYR A 33 -7.14 -14.36 -1.55
N PHE A 34 -7.65 -15.44 -0.90
CA PHE A 34 -7.04 -15.96 0.36
C PHE A 34 -7.23 -17.42 0.78
N ASN A 35 -6.27 -17.88 1.60
CA ASN A 35 -6.45 -19.02 2.50
C ASN A 35 -7.17 -18.66 3.80
N ASP A 36 -6.73 -17.57 4.46
CA ASP A 36 -7.06 -17.32 5.86
C ASP A 36 -7.05 -15.82 6.18
N LYS A 37 -7.99 -15.41 7.04
CA LYS A 37 -8.19 -14.05 7.54
C LYS A 37 -8.30 -14.12 9.06
N ARG A 38 -7.37 -13.45 9.74
CA ARG A 38 -7.22 -13.49 11.20
C ARG A 38 -7.36 -12.09 11.76
N TYR A 39 -7.88 -12.02 12.98
CA TYR A 39 -7.91 -10.80 13.75
C TYR A 39 -6.97 -10.96 14.95
N ILE A 40 -5.98 -10.10 15.07
CA ILE A 40 -5.07 -10.07 16.21
C ILE A 40 -5.50 -8.91 17.11
N THR A 41 -6.06 -9.23 18.28
CA THR A 41 -6.39 -8.25 19.30
C THR A 41 -5.19 -8.02 20.21
N MET A 42 -4.74 -6.77 20.29
CA MET A 42 -3.65 -6.30 21.15
C MET A 42 -4.18 -5.12 21.97
N ASP A 43 -4.13 -5.25 23.30
CA ASP A 43 -4.79 -4.36 24.27
C ASP A 43 -6.30 -4.19 24.02
N LYS A 44 -6.66 -3.16 23.24
CA LYS A 44 -8.02 -2.79 22.83
C LYS A 44 -8.17 -2.59 21.32
N ASN A 45 -7.08 -2.78 20.58
CA ASN A 45 -7.02 -2.64 19.13
C ASN A 45 -7.11 -4.03 18.50
N THR A 46 -7.88 -4.18 17.43
CA THR A 46 -8.01 -5.43 16.68
C THR A 46 -7.55 -5.18 15.26
N PHE A 47 -6.42 -5.78 14.90
CA PHE A 47 -5.83 -5.66 13.58
C PHE A 47 -6.32 -6.79 12.69
N CYS A 48 -6.78 -6.45 11.49
CA CYS A 48 -7.12 -7.42 10.46
C CYS A 48 -5.84 -7.82 9.72
N LEU A 49 -5.61 -9.12 9.63
CA LEU A 49 -4.51 -9.74 8.91
C LEU A 49 -5.07 -10.78 7.97
N TYR A 50 -4.35 -10.98 6.88
CA TYR A 50 -4.67 -12.03 5.95
C TYR A 50 -3.38 -12.74 5.50
N SER A 51 -3.43 -14.07 5.35
CA SER A 51 -2.22 -14.87 5.09
C SER A 51 -2.36 -15.90 3.98
N ARG A 52 -1.31 -15.99 3.16
CA ARG A 52 -1.07 -17.00 2.11
C ARG A 52 0.05 -17.94 2.49
N ASN A 53 -0.14 -19.25 2.32
CA ASN A 53 0.97 -20.21 2.32
C ASN A 53 1.27 -20.72 0.90
N THR A 54 2.35 -21.46 0.71
CA THR A 54 2.63 -22.11 -0.60
C THR A 54 1.80 -23.36 -0.86
N ASN A 55 1.25 -23.95 0.20
CA ASN A 55 0.53 -25.22 0.09
C ASN A 55 -0.91 -25.05 -0.41
N ASP A 56 -1.44 -23.82 -0.42
CA ASP A 56 -2.65 -23.48 -1.16
C ASP A 56 -2.64 -22.01 -1.54
N ASN A 57 -3.33 -21.65 -2.61
CA ASN A 57 -3.36 -20.27 -3.06
C ASN A 57 -4.01 -19.35 -1.97
N LEU A 58 -3.54 -18.13 -1.64
CA LEU A 58 -4.02 -16.82 -2.17
C LEU A 58 -3.74 -15.58 -1.19
N SER A 59 -3.71 -14.29 -1.63
CA SER A 59 -3.08 -13.08 -0.92
C SER A 59 -3.81 -11.65 -0.89
N PRO A 60 -3.32 -10.55 -0.22
CA PRO A 60 -4.07 -9.34 0.27
C PRO A 60 -4.91 -8.49 -0.69
N ILE A 61 -6.04 -7.89 -0.28
CA ILE A 61 -6.93 -7.07 -1.14
C ILE A 61 -6.20 -6.07 -2.07
N PHE A 62 -5.20 -5.31 -1.59
CA PHE A 62 -4.31 -4.54 -2.47
C PHE A 62 -3.16 -5.37 -3.09
N TRP A 63 -2.50 -6.22 -2.30
CA TRP A 63 -1.36 -7.04 -2.72
C TRP A 63 -1.72 -8.39 -3.39
N ALA A 64 -2.96 -8.55 -3.88
CA ALA A 64 -3.57 -9.87 -4.09
C ALA A 64 -2.90 -10.62 -5.21
N VAL A 65 -2.91 -9.98 -6.37
CA VAL A 65 -2.27 -10.42 -7.60
C VAL A 65 -0.76 -10.54 -7.39
N LEU A 66 -0.11 -9.58 -6.70
CA LEU A 66 1.33 -9.64 -6.45
C LEU A 66 1.70 -10.89 -5.65
N SER A 67 1.05 -11.05 -4.50
CA SER A 67 1.47 -12.07 -3.54
C SER A 67 0.95 -13.45 -3.95
N GLN A 68 -0.06 -13.57 -4.82
CA GLN A 68 -0.30 -14.80 -5.58
C GLN A 68 0.87 -15.09 -6.53
N ALA A 69 1.32 -14.12 -7.33
CA ALA A 69 2.44 -14.31 -8.24
C ALA A 69 3.74 -14.69 -7.52
N VAL A 70 4.07 -14.02 -6.40
CA VAL A 70 5.29 -14.28 -5.60
C VAL A 70 5.30 -15.72 -5.08
N THR A 71 4.23 -16.18 -4.44
CA THR A 71 4.14 -17.56 -3.91
C THR A 71 3.98 -18.65 -4.98
N ASN A 72 3.57 -18.30 -6.20
CA ASN A 72 3.61 -19.23 -7.33
C ASN A 72 5.03 -19.39 -7.88
N LEU A 73 5.93 -18.43 -7.62
CA LEU A 73 7.33 -18.44 -8.04
C LEU A 73 8.29 -18.93 -6.93
N LEU A 74 7.93 -18.74 -5.66
CA LEU A 74 8.80 -18.95 -4.49
C LEU A 74 8.08 -19.71 -3.38
N GLN A 75 8.82 -20.57 -2.66
CA GLN A 75 8.30 -21.22 -1.46
C GLN A 75 8.32 -20.28 -0.24
N CYS A 76 7.37 -19.33 -0.16
CA CYS A 76 7.22 -18.38 0.96
C CYS A 76 5.79 -18.27 1.48
N GLN A 77 5.64 -17.79 2.72
CA GLN A 77 4.36 -17.28 3.25
C GLN A 77 4.25 -15.79 2.94
N CYS A 78 3.08 -15.32 2.50
CA CYS A 78 2.78 -13.89 2.43
C CYS A 78 1.76 -13.51 3.50
N ILE A 79 2.01 -12.43 4.22
CA ILE A 79 1.07 -11.83 5.16
C ILE A 79 0.96 -10.36 4.77
N ALA A 80 -0.24 -9.80 4.75
CA ALA A 80 -0.37 -8.37 4.95
C ALA A 80 -1.42 -8.05 6.00
N ILE A 81 -1.33 -6.80 6.42
CA ILE A 81 -1.85 -6.24 7.65
C ILE A 81 -2.60 -4.98 7.25
N ASP A 82 -3.85 -4.90 7.63
CA ASP A 82 -4.62 -3.68 7.53
C ASP A 82 -4.08 -2.76 8.63
N ILE A 83 -3.41 -1.67 8.25
CA ILE A 83 -2.87 -0.71 9.22
C ILE A 83 -4.01 0.10 9.87
N ARG A 84 -3.72 0.82 10.95
CA ARG A 84 -4.68 1.73 11.61
C ARG A 84 -5.29 2.71 10.60
N GLY A 85 -6.57 3.05 10.76
CA GLY A 85 -7.31 3.89 9.83
C GLY A 85 -7.67 3.25 8.48
N HIS A 86 -7.39 1.95 8.28
CA HIS A 86 -7.57 1.28 6.99
C HIS A 86 -8.35 -0.04 7.09
N GLU A 87 -9.14 -0.32 6.05
CA GLU A 87 -9.91 -1.56 5.84
C GLU A 87 -10.71 -2.05 7.08
N GLU A 88 -10.41 -3.23 7.61
CA GLU A 88 -11.17 -3.83 8.72
C GLU A 88 -10.47 -3.74 10.10
N THR A 89 -9.30 -3.11 10.16
CA THR A 89 -8.63 -2.82 11.43
C THR A 89 -9.43 -1.81 12.24
N LYS A 90 -9.55 -2.08 13.55
CA LYS A 90 -10.32 -1.26 14.50
C LYS A 90 -9.46 -0.96 15.72
N THR A 91 -9.26 0.30 16.00
CA THR A 91 -8.42 0.81 17.08
C THR A 91 -9.21 1.73 17.99
N THR A 92 -8.65 2.07 19.16
CA THR A 92 -9.29 2.99 20.10
C THR A 92 -9.24 4.45 19.68
N ASP A 93 -8.33 4.81 18.77
CA ASP A 93 -8.20 6.16 18.23
C ASP A 93 -7.69 6.07 16.77
N GLU A 94 -8.62 6.20 15.82
CA GLU A 94 -8.32 6.16 14.39
C GLU A 94 -7.62 7.44 13.88
N ASN A 95 -7.51 8.49 14.70
CA ASN A 95 -6.91 9.77 14.29
C ASN A 95 -5.41 9.82 14.54
N ASP A 96 -4.88 8.99 15.46
CA ASP A 96 -3.43 8.86 15.69
C ASP A 96 -2.78 8.01 14.59
N LEU A 97 -2.54 8.64 13.45
CA LEU A 97 -1.80 8.08 12.32
C LEU A 97 -0.30 8.45 12.38
N SER A 98 0.24 8.73 13.57
CA SER A 98 1.67 9.02 13.74
C SER A 98 2.55 7.83 13.32
N ILE A 99 3.73 8.12 12.78
CA ILE A 99 4.65 7.07 12.30
C ILE A 99 5.12 6.18 13.47
N GLU A 100 5.24 6.75 14.67
CA GLU A 100 5.56 6.07 15.91
C GLU A 100 4.46 5.05 16.28
N THR A 101 3.19 5.46 16.31
CA THR A 101 2.07 4.57 16.64
C THR A 101 1.91 3.48 15.58
N LEU A 102 1.98 3.82 14.29
CA LEU A 102 1.91 2.84 13.19
C LEU A 102 3.06 1.83 13.27
N THR A 103 4.29 2.28 13.51
CA THR A 103 5.47 1.40 13.64
C THR A 103 5.34 0.47 14.84
N ASN A 104 4.95 0.99 16.00
CA ASN A 104 4.75 0.20 17.21
C ASN A 104 3.64 -0.84 17.02
N ASN A 105 2.52 -0.48 16.37
CA ASN A 105 1.43 -1.42 16.08
C ASN A 105 1.91 -2.60 15.21
N VAL A 106 2.68 -2.35 14.15
CA VAL A 106 3.19 -3.45 13.31
C VAL A 106 4.29 -4.25 14.00
N CYS A 107 5.20 -3.62 14.76
CA CYS A 107 6.22 -4.36 15.53
C CYS A 107 5.57 -5.28 16.60
N GLN A 108 4.53 -4.83 17.29
CA GLN A 108 3.75 -5.68 18.21
C GLN A 108 3.10 -6.89 17.48
N ILE A 109 2.54 -6.67 16.28
CA ILE A 109 2.00 -7.76 15.44
C ILE A 109 3.10 -8.76 15.05
N LEU A 110 4.27 -8.27 14.63
CA LEU A 110 5.39 -9.13 14.25
C LEU A 110 5.87 -9.98 15.44
N HIS A 111 6.00 -9.40 16.63
CA HIS A 111 6.33 -10.17 17.84
C HIS A 111 5.24 -11.19 18.18
N ASN A 112 3.96 -10.85 18.06
CA ASN A 112 2.87 -11.79 18.33
C ASN A 112 2.90 -13.02 17.39
N LEU A 113 3.20 -12.80 16.10
CA LEU A 113 3.28 -13.85 15.08
C LEU A 113 4.57 -14.69 15.14
N PHE A 114 5.70 -14.02 15.40
CA PHE A 114 7.05 -14.57 15.26
C PHE A 114 7.83 -14.42 16.58
N ASN A 115 7.45 -15.24 17.57
CA ASN A 115 8.18 -15.40 18.83
C ASN A 115 9.44 -16.27 18.64
N GLU A 116 10.26 -16.40 19.70
CA GLU A 116 11.50 -17.21 19.69
C GLU A 116 11.27 -18.69 19.29
N ASP A 117 10.07 -19.23 19.56
CA ASP A 117 9.67 -20.59 19.17
C ASP A 117 9.31 -20.74 17.68
N ASN A 118 9.15 -19.64 16.93
CA ASN A 118 8.67 -19.63 15.54
C ASN A 118 9.48 -18.66 14.66
N ILE A 119 10.81 -18.72 14.75
CA ILE A 119 11.73 -17.88 13.98
C ILE A 119 11.59 -18.19 12.48
N SER A 120 11.01 -17.24 11.75
CA SER A 120 10.87 -17.24 10.30
C SER A 120 11.74 -16.15 9.67
N SER A 121 12.17 -16.32 8.42
CA SER A 121 12.87 -15.25 7.71
C SER A 121 11.86 -14.21 7.20
N ILE A 122 11.86 -13.00 7.77
CA ILE A 122 10.88 -11.96 7.45
C ILE A 122 11.42 -11.02 6.36
N PHE A 123 10.70 -10.96 5.23
CA PHE A 123 10.98 -10.06 4.12
C PHE A 123 9.87 -9.01 4.10
N LEU A 124 10.21 -7.77 4.50
CA LEU A 124 9.23 -6.69 4.64
C LEU A 124 9.09 -5.93 3.32
N ILE A 125 7.86 -5.77 2.84
CA ILE A 125 7.53 -5.08 1.59
C ILE A 125 6.55 -3.95 1.87
N GLY A 126 6.83 -2.74 1.39
CA GLY A 126 5.94 -1.60 1.52
C GLY A 126 5.89 -0.71 0.28
N HIS A 127 4.71 -0.18 -0.02
CA HIS A 127 4.46 0.72 -1.15
C HIS A 127 4.02 2.10 -0.66
N SER A 128 4.52 3.18 -1.28
CA SER A 128 4.19 4.57 -0.94
C SER A 128 4.33 4.82 0.59
N MET A 129 3.31 5.35 1.27
CA MET A 129 3.31 5.51 2.74
C MET A 129 3.68 4.23 3.49
N GLY A 130 3.21 3.06 3.04
CA GLY A 130 3.56 1.76 3.63
C GLY A 130 5.04 1.39 3.44
N GLY A 131 5.70 1.92 2.40
CA GLY A 131 7.14 1.79 2.18
C GLY A 131 7.97 2.65 3.13
N ALA A 132 7.48 3.86 3.46
CA ALA A 132 8.07 4.67 4.52
C ALA A 132 7.92 3.99 5.89
N LEU A 133 6.72 3.49 6.22
CA LEU A 133 6.46 2.70 7.42
C LEU A 133 7.35 1.45 7.52
N ALA A 134 7.54 0.72 6.41
CA ALA A 134 8.40 -0.46 6.37
C ALA A 134 9.85 -0.17 6.78
N VAL A 135 10.40 1.01 6.45
CA VAL A 135 11.74 1.42 6.90
C VAL A 135 11.80 1.62 8.41
N TYR A 136 10.78 2.23 9.01
CA TYR A 136 10.74 2.47 10.45
C TYR A 136 10.60 1.13 11.21
N ILE A 137 9.75 0.21 10.73
CA ILE A 137 9.65 -1.15 11.27
C ILE A 137 10.98 -1.89 11.14
N ALA A 138 11.67 -1.82 10.00
CA ALA A 138 12.97 -2.47 9.80
C ALA A 138 14.10 -1.86 10.65
N LYS A 139 13.94 -0.64 11.16
CA LYS A 139 14.84 0.00 12.13
C LYS A 139 14.55 -0.52 13.55
N GLU A 140 13.31 -0.46 14.01
CA GLU A 140 12.94 -0.86 15.38
C GLU A 140 13.02 -2.38 15.56
N CYS A 141 12.40 -3.16 14.66
CA CYS A 141 12.42 -4.63 14.66
C CYS A 141 13.62 -5.23 13.90
N SER A 142 14.79 -4.57 13.93
CA SER A 142 15.96 -4.90 13.08
C SER A 142 16.56 -6.30 13.27
N SER A 143 16.30 -6.98 14.39
CA SER A 143 16.69 -8.38 14.62
C SER A 143 15.81 -9.40 13.89
N MET A 144 14.59 -9.01 13.52
CA MET A 144 13.59 -9.88 12.88
C MET A 144 13.56 -9.75 11.36
N ILE A 145 13.93 -8.59 10.81
CA ILE A 145 13.79 -8.28 9.38
C ILE A 145 15.03 -8.67 8.59
N ASN A 146 14.93 -9.75 7.80
CA ASN A 146 16.02 -10.28 6.98
C ASN A 146 16.19 -9.55 5.64
N ALA A 147 15.15 -8.91 5.11
CA ALA A 147 15.23 -8.08 3.91
C ALA A 147 14.13 -7.02 3.89
N LEU A 148 14.37 -5.93 3.16
CA LEU A 148 13.44 -4.82 3.00
C LEU A 148 13.26 -4.46 1.52
N CYS A 149 12.02 -4.41 1.04
CA CYS A 149 11.66 -3.90 -0.28
C CYS A 149 10.76 -2.68 -0.13
N VAL A 150 11.14 -1.57 -0.78
CA VAL A 150 10.33 -0.34 -0.82
C VAL A 150 9.93 -0.04 -2.27
N ILE A 151 8.66 0.29 -2.48
CA ILE A 151 8.06 0.51 -3.80
C ILE A 151 7.54 1.95 -3.89
N ASP A 152 8.08 2.71 -4.85
CA ASP A 152 7.70 4.08 -5.21
C ASP A 152 7.71 5.07 -4.03
N VAL A 153 8.83 5.12 -3.30
CA VAL A 153 9.05 6.07 -2.20
C VAL A 153 10.39 6.80 -2.34
N VAL A 154 10.32 8.10 -2.60
CA VAL A 154 11.45 9.03 -2.43
C VAL A 154 10.96 10.30 -1.74
N GLU A 155 11.62 10.68 -0.64
CA GLU A 155 11.18 11.72 0.31
C GLU A 155 10.97 13.09 -0.37
N SER A 156 11.92 13.51 -1.20
CA SER A 156 11.83 14.77 -1.96
C SER A 156 10.60 14.79 -2.88
N SER A 157 10.39 13.71 -3.65
CA SER A 157 9.24 13.59 -4.55
C SER A 157 7.90 13.51 -3.80
N ALA A 158 7.89 12.90 -2.61
CA ALA A 158 6.70 12.79 -1.78
C ALA A 158 6.26 14.16 -1.27
N LEU A 159 7.19 14.95 -0.72
CA LEU A 159 6.94 16.32 -0.22
C LEU A 159 6.44 17.25 -1.33
N GLU A 160 7.08 17.24 -2.50
CA GLU A 160 6.63 18.02 -3.67
C GLU A 160 5.23 17.58 -4.15
N SER A 161 4.94 16.27 -4.06
CA SER A 161 3.67 15.70 -4.49
C SER A 161 2.51 15.99 -3.53
N LEU A 162 2.72 16.33 -2.26
CA LEU A 162 1.66 16.53 -1.25
C LEU A 162 0.56 17.50 -1.73
N ASN A 163 0.94 18.67 -2.24
CA ASN A 163 -0.02 19.67 -2.76
C ASN A 163 -0.83 19.12 -3.96
N SER A 164 -0.17 18.38 -4.85
CA SER A 164 -0.83 17.73 -5.98
C SER A 164 -1.77 16.61 -5.55
N MET A 165 -1.41 15.88 -4.48
CA MET A 165 -2.19 14.81 -3.90
C MET A 165 -3.45 15.34 -3.20
N GLN A 166 -3.35 16.45 -2.46
CA GLN A 166 -4.53 17.11 -1.87
C GLN A 166 -5.53 17.58 -2.96
N CYS A 167 -5.03 18.16 -4.05
CA CYS A 167 -5.85 18.51 -5.21
C CYS A 167 -6.49 17.27 -5.87
N PHE A 168 -5.73 16.17 -6.01
CA PHE A 168 -6.22 14.91 -6.56
C PHE A 168 -7.32 14.30 -5.67
N LEU A 169 -7.08 14.17 -4.36
CA LEU A 169 -8.04 13.67 -3.37
C LEU A 169 -9.33 14.50 -3.39
N SER A 170 -9.21 15.83 -3.37
CA SER A 170 -10.36 16.76 -3.45
C SER A 170 -11.17 16.63 -4.74
N SER A 171 -10.56 16.14 -5.83
CA SER A 171 -11.19 15.96 -7.13
C SER A 171 -11.90 14.61 -7.32
N ARG A 172 -11.71 13.66 -6.39
CA ARG A 172 -12.30 12.31 -6.49
C ARG A 172 -13.83 12.35 -6.42
N SER A 173 -14.47 11.36 -7.05
CA SER A 173 -15.91 11.15 -6.84
C SER A 173 -16.16 10.78 -5.37
N LYS A 174 -17.00 11.56 -4.68
CA LYS A 174 -17.32 11.34 -3.26
C LYS A 174 -18.25 10.14 -3.01
N GLN A 175 -18.92 9.66 -4.05
CA GLN A 175 -19.98 8.65 -3.97
C GLN A 175 -20.01 7.80 -5.25
N PHE A 176 -20.44 6.55 -5.12
CA PHE A 176 -20.70 5.64 -6.23
C PHE A 176 -22.03 4.92 -5.99
N SER A 177 -22.77 4.62 -7.07
CA SER A 177 -24.06 3.92 -6.99
C SER A 177 -23.93 2.42 -6.76
N THR A 178 -22.82 1.82 -7.22
CA THR A 178 -22.49 0.40 -7.07
C THR A 178 -20.97 0.23 -6.99
N GLN A 179 -20.50 -0.93 -6.53
CA GLN A 179 -19.07 -1.22 -6.41
C GLN A 179 -18.41 -1.33 -7.80
N GLU A 180 -19.11 -1.89 -8.79
CA GLU A 180 -18.65 -1.97 -10.18
C GLU A 180 -18.44 -0.59 -10.81
N LYS A 181 -19.22 0.43 -10.41
CA LYS A 181 -18.99 1.82 -10.82
C LYS A 181 -17.79 2.46 -10.14
N ALA A 182 -17.45 2.04 -8.92
CA ALA A 182 -16.22 2.45 -8.27
C ALA A 182 -14.99 1.79 -8.94
N ILE A 183 -15.07 0.49 -9.27
CA ILE A 183 -14.05 -0.25 -10.04
C ILE A 183 -13.84 0.41 -11.42
N GLU A 184 -14.93 0.64 -12.17
CA GLU A 184 -14.86 1.31 -13.47
C GLU A 184 -14.20 2.69 -13.36
N TYR A 185 -14.51 3.46 -12.31
CA TYR A 185 -13.91 4.77 -12.07
C TYR A 185 -12.40 4.69 -11.81
N ILE A 186 -11.92 3.83 -10.90
CA ILE A 186 -10.48 3.74 -10.59
C ILE A 186 -9.64 3.20 -11.76
N VAL A 187 -10.24 2.37 -12.62
CA VAL A 187 -9.60 1.90 -13.86
C VAL A 187 -9.58 3.01 -14.93
N ARG A 188 -10.68 3.74 -15.11
CA ARG A 188 -10.77 4.81 -16.13
C ARG A 188 -10.03 6.09 -15.74
N SER A 189 -9.87 6.37 -14.46
CA SER A 189 -9.05 7.49 -13.97
C SER A 189 -7.54 7.20 -14.08
N GLY A 190 -7.15 5.94 -14.32
CA GLY A 190 -5.76 5.50 -14.34
C GLY A 190 -5.14 5.26 -12.96
N GLN A 191 -5.92 5.36 -11.88
CA GLN A 191 -5.47 5.09 -10.51
C GLN A 191 -5.01 3.63 -10.33
N VAL A 192 -5.69 2.67 -10.97
CA VAL A 192 -5.26 1.27 -11.04
C VAL A 192 -5.33 0.78 -12.49
N ARG A 193 -4.18 0.43 -13.08
CA ARG A 193 -4.11 -0.03 -14.49
C ARG A 193 -4.63 -1.47 -14.68
N ASN A 194 -4.40 -2.35 -13.69
CA ASN A 194 -4.85 -3.74 -13.73
C ASN A 194 -6.31 -3.87 -13.25
N VAL A 195 -7.21 -4.32 -14.15
CA VAL A 195 -8.64 -4.50 -13.85
C VAL A 195 -8.87 -5.55 -12.76
N GLU A 196 -8.13 -6.66 -12.77
CA GLU A 196 -8.25 -7.73 -11.78
C GLU A 196 -7.92 -7.22 -10.38
N SER A 197 -6.78 -6.52 -10.24
CA SER A 197 -6.38 -5.84 -9.00
C SER A 197 -7.39 -4.78 -8.58
N ALA A 198 -8.02 -4.05 -9.51
CA ALA A 198 -9.09 -3.12 -9.19
C ALA A 198 -10.36 -3.82 -8.67
N CYS A 199 -10.74 -4.96 -9.25
CA CYS A 199 -11.92 -5.72 -8.85
C CYS A 199 -11.84 -6.34 -7.44
N VAL A 200 -10.63 -6.62 -6.94
CA VAL A 200 -10.42 -7.05 -5.54
C VAL A 200 -10.13 -5.87 -4.61
N SER A 201 -9.27 -4.93 -5.00
CA SER A 201 -8.79 -3.86 -4.10
C SER A 201 -9.82 -2.77 -3.78
N ILE A 202 -10.94 -2.71 -4.49
CA ILE A 202 -11.92 -1.62 -4.31
C ILE A 202 -12.59 -1.63 -2.94
N VAL A 203 -12.83 -2.81 -2.34
CA VAL A 203 -13.61 -2.94 -1.09
C VAL A 203 -12.90 -2.31 0.11
N GLY A 204 -11.57 -2.34 0.15
CA GLY A 204 -10.78 -1.62 1.15
C GLY A 204 -10.72 -0.10 0.93
N GLN A 205 -11.17 0.40 -0.22
CA GLN A 205 -11.12 1.82 -0.61
C GLN A 205 -12.48 2.54 -0.56
N ILE A 206 -13.57 1.82 -0.29
CA ILE A 206 -14.93 2.38 -0.22
C ILE A 206 -15.64 1.92 1.05
N GLN A 207 -16.42 2.81 1.66
CA GLN A 207 -17.26 2.49 2.81
C GLN A 207 -18.75 2.57 2.41
N PRO A 208 -19.62 1.70 2.92
CA PRO A 208 -21.06 1.87 2.77
C PRO A 208 -21.51 3.24 3.30
N MET A 209 -22.46 3.90 2.62
CA MET A 209 -23.02 5.17 3.10
C MET A 209 -23.94 4.95 4.30
N ILE A 210 -23.30 4.84 5.47
CA ILE A 210 -23.90 4.99 6.79
C ILE A 210 -23.67 6.46 7.20
N ASN A 211 -24.54 7.04 8.03
CA ASN A 211 -24.44 8.44 8.49
C ASN A 211 -23.31 8.67 9.52
N THR A 212 -22.11 8.19 9.23
CA THR A 212 -20.87 8.49 9.95
C THR A 212 -20.17 9.67 9.27
N PRO A 213 -19.61 10.63 10.03
CA PRO A 213 -18.78 11.68 9.44
C PRO A 213 -17.60 11.03 8.70
N SER A 214 -17.37 11.46 7.46
CA SER A 214 -16.18 11.06 6.72
C SER A 214 -14.96 11.72 7.34
N ASN A 215 -14.17 10.97 8.10
CA ASN A 215 -12.85 11.42 8.52
C ASN A 215 -11.98 11.50 7.27
N GLU A 216 -11.74 12.70 6.75
CA GLU A 216 -10.72 12.92 5.74
C GLU A 216 -9.37 12.58 6.38
N THR A 217 -8.72 11.52 5.90
CA THR A 217 -7.41 11.10 6.41
C THR A 217 -6.39 12.19 6.08
N ASP A 218 -5.88 12.85 7.13
CA ASP A 218 -5.02 14.01 6.93
C ASP A 218 -3.67 13.56 6.36
N SER A 219 -3.44 13.94 5.10
CA SER A 219 -2.27 13.57 4.28
C SER A 219 -0.93 14.16 4.75
N SER A 220 -0.85 14.63 5.99
CA SER A 220 0.07 15.69 6.44
C SER A 220 1.37 15.21 7.08
N ILE A 221 1.58 13.91 7.27
CA ILE A 221 2.77 13.35 7.95
C ILE A 221 3.50 12.33 7.07
N PHE A 222 4.27 12.79 6.08
CA PHE A 222 5.34 11.96 5.52
C PHE A 222 6.52 11.92 6.52
N PRO A 223 7.09 10.74 6.87
CA PRO A 223 8.11 10.66 7.91
C PRO A 223 9.45 11.30 7.50
N THR A 224 9.89 12.33 8.23
CA THR A 224 11.03 13.22 7.92
C THR A 224 12.42 12.64 8.23
N ALA A 225 12.58 11.32 8.18
CA ALA A 225 13.88 10.65 8.29
C ALA A 225 13.98 9.35 7.45
N TYR A 226 13.02 9.12 6.54
CA TYR A 226 12.89 7.89 5.76
C TYR A 226 14.19 7.51 5.03
N GLN A 227 14.82 8.44 4.30
CA GLN A 227 16.03 8.15 3.54
C GLN A 227 17.23 7.77 4.43
N THR A 228 17.41 8.48 5.54
CA THR A 228 18.48 8.20 6.50
C THR A 228 18.32 6.80 7.09
N TYR A 229 17.10 6.45 7.51
CA TYR A 229 16.83 5.14 8.08
C TYR A 229 16.95 4.01 7.04
N PHE A 230 16.45 4.20 5.81
CA PHE A 230 16.62 3.26 4.69
C PHE A 230 18.11 2.97 4.43
N LEU A 231 18.93 4.01 4.28
CA LEU A 231 20.36 3.85 4.02
C LEU A 231 21.14 3.26 5.21
N SER A 232 20.65 3.42 6.44
CA SER A 232 21.25 2.86 7.66
C SER A 232 20.85 1.41 7.98
N CYS A 233 19.74 0.93 7.43
CA CYS A 233 19.22 -0.40 7.72
C CYS A 233 20.22 -1.48 7.25
N LYS A 234 20.56 -2.41 8.15
CA LYS A 234 21.61 -3.42 7.93
C LYS A 234 21.20 -4.52 6.94
N SER A 235 19.91 -4.79 6.82
CA SER A 235 19.37 -5.86 5.98
C SER A 235 19.58 -5.53 4.48
N PRO A 236 19.68 -6.56 3.62
CA PRO A 236 19.53 -6.42 2.17
C PRO A 236 18.29 -5.57 1.81
N LYS A 237 18.48 -4.65 0.87
CA LYS A 237 17.47 -3.66 0.48
C LYS A 237 17.23 -3.68 -1.02
N LEU A 238 15.96 -3.60 -1.40
CA LEU A 238 15.51 -3.41 -2.77
C LEU A 238 14.64 -2.14 -2.85
N LEU A 239 14.94 -1.26 -3.79
CA LEU A 239 14.12 -0.11 -4.15
C LEU A 239 13.51 -0.36 -5.54
N LEU A 240 12.19 -0.37 -5.63
CA LEU A 240 11.45 -0.44 -6.90
C LEU A 240 10.85 0.93 -7.19
N LEU A 241 11.16 1.50 -8.35
CA LEU A 241 10.64 2.80 -8.77
C LEU A 241 9.85 2.66 -10.08
N ALA A 242 8.77 3.43 -10.22
CA ALA A 242 8.08 3.56 -11.50
C ALA A 242 8.88 4.38 -12.53
N ASP A 243 9.75 5.27 -12.05
CA ASP A 243 10.56 6.18 -12.86
C ASP A 243 11.90 6.49 -12.16
N VAL A 244 12.98 6.67 -12.93
CA VAL A 244 14.33 7.01 -12.44
C VAL A 244 14.39 8.46 -11.97
N ASP A 245 13.61 9.35 -12.59
CA ASP A 245 13.60 10.80 -12.33
C ASP A 245 13.18 11.17 -10.89
N ARG A 246 12.76 10.19 -10.08
CA ARG A 246 12.39 10.36 -8.67
C ARG A 246 13.55 10.26 -7.69
N LEU A 247 14.73 9.78 -8.10
CA LEU A 247 15.88 9.62 -7.20
C LEU A 247 16.44 10.97 -6.76
N ASP A 248 16.60 11.13 -5.45
CA ASP A 248 17.26 12.28 -4.86
C ASP A 248 18.78 12.06 -4.75
N ARG A 249 19.48 13.07 -4.22
CA ARG A 249 20.93 13.04 -4.04
C ARG A 249 21.40 11.90 -3.13
N ASP A 250 20.73 11.67 -2.00
CA ASP A 250 21.24 10.76 -0.98
C ASP A 250 20.97 9.30 -1.33
N LEU A 251 19.81 8.98 -1.94
CA LEU A 251 19.59 7.67 -2.53
C LEU A 251 20.50 7.43 -3.74
N THR A 252 20.79 8.44 -4.58
CA THR A 252 21.76 8.31 -5.68
C THR A 252 23.15 7.96 -5.17
N VAL A 253 23.65 8.67 -4.16
CA VAL A 253 24.95 8.36 -3.53
C VAL A 253 24.93 6.99 -2.87
N GLY A 254 23.84 6.61 -2.19
CA GLY A 254 23.67 5.30 -1.58
C GLY A 254 23.69 4.15 -2.60
N GLN A 255 23.06 4.35 -3.76
CA GLN A 255 23.04 3.39 -4.86
C GLN A 255 24.42 3.24 -5.50
N MET A 256 25.14 4.35 -5.74
CA MET A 256 26.52 4.31 -6.24
C MET A 256 27.49 3.65 -5.25
N GLN A 257 27.19 3.70 -3.94
CA GLN A 257 27.92 2.99 -2.88
C GLN A 257 27.50 1.50 -2.74
N GLY A 258 26.54 1.01 -3.52
CA GLY A 258 26.05 -0.37 -3.45
C GLY A 258 25.28 -0.71 -2.17
N LYS A 259 24.70 0.29 -1.47
CA LYS A 259 23.99 0.07 -0.20
C LYS A 259 22.63 -0.64 -0.35
N PHE A 260 22.08 -0.64 -1.56
CA PHE A 260 20.83 -1.31 -1.92
C PHE A 260 20.86 -1.75 -3.39
N GLN A 261 19.91 -2.60 -3.78
CA GLN A 261 19.60 -2.89 -5.18
C GLN A 261 18.44 -2.03 -5.64
N MET A 262 18.44 -1.66 -6.92
CA MET A 262 17.42 -0.78 -7.48
C MET A 262 16.95 -1.31 -8.84
N HIS A 263 15.64 -1.35 -9.05
CA HIS A 263 15.03 -1.70 -10.34
C HIS A 263 13.92 -0.70 -10.70
N VAL A 264 13.71 -0.52 -12.00
CA VAL A 264 12.72 0.40 -12.57
C VAL A 264 11.64 -0.44 -13.27
N VAL A 265 10.36 -0.15 -12.99
CA VAL A 265 9.21 -0.91 -13.50
C VAL A 265 8.13 0.05 -14.03
N PRO A 266 8.03 0.28 -15.35
CA PRO A 266 7.17 1.33 -15.96
C PRO A 266 5.67 0.98 -16.11
#